data_AF-A0A928A0F5-F1
#
_entry.id   AF-A0A928A0F5-F1
#
_cell.length_a   1.000
_cell.length_b   1.000
_cell.length_c   1.000
_cell.angle_alpha   90.00
_cell.angle_beta   90.00
_cell.angle_gamma   90.00
#
_symmetry.space_group_name_H-M   'P 1'
#
loop_
_entity.id
_entity.type
_entity.pdbx_description
1 polymer ?
#
loop_
_entity_poly.entity_id
_entity_poly.type
_entity_poly.pdbx_seq_one_letter_code
_entity_poly.pdbx_strand_id
1 'polypeptide(L)'
;MANRKYNYNSDPLDELLEKLNSGDFADQSMHEFSNTVKGYNTSKRSRGTSGSYTRSTYSTVRPRIKADVEVASFNSRYEQIIASLSNIVYDNYAAGKKDGYQQAIDRYIQMTTQYKNNLLHVEQQVASDLETCSQKMNTITIDGYTQGYYDALTMVKKVLHNSKLARLRELSNNLK
;
A
#
# COMPACT_ATOMS: atom_id res chain seq x y z
N MET A 1 3.71 -39.39 -0.46
CA MET A 1 4.40 -38.11 -0.73
C MET A 1 3.52 -36.99 -0.19
N ALA A 2 3.87 -36.42 0.96
CA ALA A 2 3.05 -35.41 1.61
C ALA A 2 3.33 -34.01 1.05
N ASN A 3 2.24 -33.35 0.64
CA ASN A 3 2.12 -31.94 0.27
C ASN A 3 2.99 -31.01 1.12
N ARG A 4 3.80 -30.18 0.45
CA ARG A 4 4.12 -28.84 0.96
C ARG A 4 3.58 -27.83 -0.04
N LYS A 5 2.31 -27.47 0.14
CA LYS A 5 1.81 -26.19 -0.37
C LYS A 5 2.64 -25.11 0.31
N TYR A 6 3.42 -24.37 -0.45
CA TYR A 6 4.08 -23.17 0.05
C TYR A 6 3.01 -22.19 0.51
N ASN A 7 2.85 -22.05 1.83
CA ASN A 7 2.03 -21.02 2.45
C ASN A 7 2.84 -19.72 2.38
N TYR A 8 2.64 -18.98 1.29
CA TYR A 8 3.39 -17.76 0.99
C TYR A 8 2.61 -16.55 1.53
N ASN A 9 3.19 -15.90 2.54
CA ASN A 9 2.85 -14.56 3.05
C ASN A 9 1.49 -14.38 3.74
N SER A 10 1.37 -14.82 5.00
CA SER A 10 0.62 -13.97 5.95
C SER A 10 1.50 -12.76 6.24
N ASP A 11 1.10 -11.58 5.76
CA ASP A 11 1.64 -10.33 6.29
C ASP A 11 1.44 -10.40 7.83
N PRO A 12 2.47 -10.14 8.66
CA PRO A 12 2.32 -10.16 10.11
C PRO A 12 1.12 -9.32 10.59
N LEU A 13 0.72 -8.32 9.81
CA LEU A 13 -0.46 -7.48 10.05
C LEU A 13 -1.79 -8.21 9.76
N ASP A 14 -1.85 -9.09 8.76
CA ASP A 14 -3.06 -9.86 8.43
C ASP A 14 -3.34 -10.93 9.49
N GLU A 15 -2.29 -11.63 9.92
CA GLU A 15 -2.38 -12.61 11.02
C GLU A 15 -2.81 -11.94 12.34
N LEU A 16 -2.38 -10.69 12.56
CA LEU A 16 -2.79 -9.86 13.68
C LEU A 16 -4.27 -9.44 13.61
N LEU A 17 -4.76 -9.03 12.43
CA LEU A 17 -6.16 -8.68 12.23
C LEU A 17 -7.08 -9.89 12.38
N GLU A 18 -6.66 -11.05 11.89
CA GLU A 18 -7.44 -12.29 11.97
C GLU A 18 -7.56 -12.79 13.41
N LYS A 19 -6.46 -12.80 14.17
CA LYS A 19 -6.48 -13.16 15.60
C LYS A 19 -7.34 -12.19 16.43
N LEU A 20 -7.38 -10.89 16.10
CA LEU A 20 -8.18 -9.90 16.85
C LEU A 20 -9.68 -10.10 16.61
N ASN A 21 -10.07 -10.53 15.41
CA ASN A 21 -11.46 -10.83 15.09
C ASN A 21 -11.96 -12.14 15.71
N SER A 22 -11.07 -13.08 16.06
CA SER A 22 -11.45 -14.38 16.62
C SER A 22 -11.67 -14.37 18.14
N GLY A 23 -11.40 -13.25 18.83
CA GLY A 23 -11.65 -13.09 20.27
C GLY A 23 -10.74 -13.91 21.20
N ASP A 24 -9.74 -14.59 20.65
CA ASP A 24 -8.84 -15.49 21.37
C ASP A 24 -7.47 -14.81 21.57
N PHE A 25 -7.46 -13.76 22.39
CA PHE A 25 -6.28 -12.92 22.62
C PHE A 25 -5.86 -12.96 24.09
N ALA A 26 -4.78 -13.70 24.40
CA ALA A 26 -4.12 -13.67 25.70
C ALA A 26 -3.25 -12.40 25.86
N ASP A 27 -3.04 -11.95 27.11
CA ASP A 27 -2.31 -10.70 27.44
C ASP A 27 -0.87 -10.63 26.88
N GLN A 28 -0.20 -11.77 26.68
CA GLN A 28 1.11 -11.82 26.02
C GLN A 28 1.05 -11.40 24.55
N SER A 29 0.00 -11.80 23.83
CA SER A 29 -0.25 -11.41 22.44
C SER A 29 -0.55 -9.91 22.33
N MET A 30 -1.15 -9.31 23.36
CA MET A 30 -1.39 -7.85 23.43
C MET A 30 -0.10 -7.04 23.61
N HIS A 31 0.85 -7.55 24.40
CA HIS A 31 2.14 -6.90 24.57
C HIS A 31 3.01 -6.99 23.30
N GLU A 32 3.03 -8.16 22.65
CA GLU A 32 3.68 -8.34 21.33
C GLU A 32 3.00 -7.51 20.22
N PHE A 33 1.68 -7.37 20.25
CA PHE A 33 0.92 -6.49 19.36
C PHE A 33 1.33 -5.02 19.55
N SER A 34 1.34 -4.53 20.80
CA SER A 34 1.76 -3.16 21.12
C SER A 34 3.20 -2.90 20.63
N ASN A 35 4.09 -3.87 20.80
CA ASN A 35 5.48 -3.79 20.35
C ASN A 35 5.61 -3.85 18.82
N THR A 36 4.80 -4.64 18.13
CA THR A 36 4.77 -4.71 16.66
C THR A 36 4.26 -3.40 16.07
N VAL A 37 3.14 -2.86 16.57
CA VAL A 37 2.58 -1.58 16.13
C VAL A 37 3.56 -0.42 16.42
N LYS A 38 4.21 -0.41 17.59
CA LYS A 38 5.27 0.55 17.90
C LYS A 38 6.48 0.38 16.99
N GLY A 39 6.89 -0.86 16.71
CA GLY A 39 7.96 -1.21 15.78
C GLY A 39 7.73 -0.67 14.37
N TYR A 40 6.49 -0.74 13.86
CA TYR A 40 6.09 -0.14 12.59
C TYR A 40 6.06 1.40 12.61
N ASN A 41 5.76 2.04 13.75
CA ASN A 41 5.91 3.48 13.90
C ASN A 41 7.38 3.92 14.02
N THR A 42 8.27 3.03 14.47
CA THR A 42 9.70 3.30 14.65
C THR A 42 10.61 2.71 13.58
N SER A 43 10.06 2.10 12.51
CA SER A 43 10.85 1.62 11.36
C SER A 43 11.33 2.81 10.54
N LYS A 44 12.38 3.42 11.10
CA LYS A 44 13.52 4.07 10.48
C LYS A 44 13.26 4.53 9.05
N ARG A 45 13.17 5.86 8.90
CA ARG A 45 13.87 6.59 7.84
C ARG A 45 15.24 5.95 7.64
N SER A 46 15.37 4.99 6.73
CA SER A 46 16.67 4.50 6.32
C SER A 46 17.32 5.63 5.54
N ARG A 47 18.25 6.33 6.18
CA ARG A 47 19.24 7.13 5.49
C ARG A 47 20.04 6.14 4.64
N GLY A 48 19.65 6.00 3.38
CA GLY A 48 20.42 5.29 2.38
C GLY A 48 21.75 6.00 2.17
N THR A 49 22.83 5.24 2.28
CA THR A 49 24.21 5.65 2.01
C THR A 49 24.33 6.20 0.59
N SER A 50 24.99 7.35 0.50
CA SER A 50 25.21 8.15 -0.70
C SER A 50 26.00 7.40 -1.78
N GLY A 51 25.29 6.90 -2.80
CA GLY A 51 25.86 6.61 -4.11
C GLY A 51 25.74 7.87 -4.97
N SER A 52 26.87 8.52 -5.26
CA SER A 52 26.94 9.72 -6.09
C SER A 52 26.59 9.37 -7.54
N TYR A 53 25.34 9.60 -7.90
CA TYR A 53 24.93 9.89 -9.27
C TYR A 53 24.30 11.28 -9.22
N THR A 54 24.88 12.24 -9.94
CA THR A 54 24.30 13.57 -10.19
C THR A 54 23.00 13.40 -10.97
N ARG A 55 21.91 13.08 -10.25
CA ARG A 55 20.56 13.06 -10.76
C ARG A 55 20.06 14.50 -10.69
N SER A 56 19.95 15.14 -11.87
CA SER A 56 19.37 16.49 -11.98
C SER A 56 18.16 16.61 -11.07
N THR A 57 18.22 17.53 -10.12
CA THR A 57 17.15 17.90 -9.19
C THR A 57 16.06 18.69 -9.90
N TYR A 58 15.49 18.11 -10.96
CA TYR A 58 14.09 18.40 -11.26
C TYR A 58 13.30 17.62 -10.23
N SER A 59 12.72 18.34 -9.26
CA SER A 59 11.70 17.80 -8.36
C SER A 59 10.66 17.11 -9.23
N THR A 60 10.74 15.78 -9.34
CA THR A 60 9.77 15.04 -10.14
C THR A 60 8.49 15.14 -9.35
N VAL A 61 7.58 16.02 -9.78
CA VAL A 61 6.31 16.19 -9.09
C VAL A 61 5.56 14.89 -9.25
N ARG A 62 5.38 14.18 -8.13
CA ARG A 62 4.72 12.88 -8.09
C ARG A 62 3.26 13.08 -7.71
N PRO A 63 2.34 12.27 -8.25
CA PRO A 63 0.98 12.29 -7.79
C PRO A 63 0.93 12.04 -6.28
N ARG A 64 0.04 12.76 -5.60
CA ARG A 64 -0.12 12.70 -4.14
C ARG A 64 -1.58 12.62 -3.76
N ILE A 65 -1.88 11.98 -2.64
CA ILE A 65 -3.23 12.03 -2.07
C ILE A 65 -3.42 13.43 -1.49
N LYS A 66 -4.63 14.00 -1.61
CA LYS A 66 -4.92 15.28 -0.97
C LYS A 66 -4.71 15.19 0.55
N ALA A 67 -4.17 16.26 1.13
CA ALA A 67 -3.77 16.29 2.53
C ALA A 67 -4.95 16.11 3.51
N ASP A 68 -6.14 16.60 3.15
CA ASP A 68 -7.37 16.42 3.92
C ASP A 68 -7.78 14.94 4.02
N VAL A 69 -7.60 14.19 2.95
CA VAL A 69 -7.85 12.74 2.92
C VAL A 69 -6.79 11.96 3.69
N GLU A 70 -5.52 12.39 3.68
CA GLU A 70 -4.44 11.72 4.42
C GLU A 70 -4.62 11.79 5.94
N VAL A 71 -5.29 12.83 6.46
CA VAL A 71 -5.52 13.02 7.90
C VAL A 71 -6.93 12.65 8.35
N ALA A 72 -7.83 12.32 7.42
CA ALA A 72 -9.20 11.94 7.72
C ALA A 72 -9.28 10.57 8.43
N SER A 73 -10.27 10.42 9.31
CA SER A 73 -10.65 9.15 9.91
C SER A 73 -11.75 8.49 9.10
N PHE A 74 -11.70 7.17 8.96
CA PHE A 74 -12.65 6.38 8.16
C PHE A 74 -13.18 5.21 8.97
N ASN A 75 -14.43 4.82 8.75
CA ASN A 75 -15.05 3.74 9.53
C ASN A 75 -14.58 2.36 9.08
N SER A 76 -14.03 2.27 7.86
CA SER A 76 -13.52 1.02 7.29
C SER A 76 -12.28 1.23 6.44
N ARG A 77 -11.50 0.15 6.29
CA ARG A 77 -10.36 0.12 5.36
C ARG A 77 -10.80 0.45 3.93
N TYR A 78 -11.95 -0.08 3.51
CA TYR A 78 -12.52 0.16 2.19
C TYR A 78 -12.74 1.66 1.91
N GLU A 79 -13.41 2.36 2.83
CA GLU A 79 -13.67 3.80 2.71
C GLU A 79 -12.37 4.60 2.58
N GLN A 80 -11.38 4.29 3.42
CA GLN A 80 -10.08 4.94 3.38
C GLN A 80 -9.37 4.73 2.04
N ILE A 81 -9.40 3.50 1.50
CA ILE A 81 -8.77 3.18 0.22
C ILE A 81 -9.45 3.94 -0.92
N ILE A 82 -10.77 3.89 -1.01
CA ILE A 82 -11.53 4.60 -2.06
C ILE A 82 -11.28 6.11 -1.96
N ALA A 83 -11.42 6.69 -0.78
CA ALA A 83 -11.18 8.12 -0.59
C ALA A 83 -9.76 8.53 -1.01
N SER A 84 -8.75 7.73 -0.65
CA SER A 84 -7.35 7.96 -1.00
C SER A 84 -7.10 7.91 -2.50
N LEU A 85 -7.62 6.88 -3.18
CA LEU A 85 -7.39 6.68 -4.62
C LEU A 85 -8.20 7.66 -5.48
N SER A 86 -9.40 8.05 -5.05
CA SER A 86 -10.24 9.02 -5.75
C SER A 86 -9.79 10.48 -5.58
N ASN A 87 -8.92 10.76 -4.62
CA ASN A 87 -8.43 12.12 -4.33
C ASN A 87 -6.92 12.28 -4.59
N ILE A 88 -6.45 11.74 -5.71
CA ILE A 88 -5.08 11.93 -6.16
C ILE A 88 -4.95 13.25 -6.94
N VAL A 89 -3.98 14.05 -6.55
CA VAL A 89 -3.58 15.30 -7.20
C VAL A 89 -2.38 15.03 -8.10
N TYR A 90 -2.45 15.49 -9.35
CA TYR A 90 -1.50 15.21 -10.43
C TYR A 90 -0.63 16.41 -10.81
N ASP A 91 -0.33 17.30 -9.85
CA ASP A 91 0.39 18.56 -10.10
C ASP A 91 1.63 18.32 -10.98
N ASN A 92 1.71 18.96 -12.15
CA ASN A 92 2.84 18.88 -13.09
C ASN A 92 3.28 17.44 -13.47
N TYR A 93 2.38 16.47 -13.43
CA TYR A 93 2.68 15.10 -13.86
C TYR A 93 2.62 14.99 -15.39
N ALA A 94 3.68 14.47 -15.99
CA ALA A 94 3.81 14.39 -17.45
C ALA A 94 2.63 13.64 -18.09
N ALA A 95 2.04 14.21 -19.15
CA ALA A 95 0.83 13.67 -19.78
C ALA A 95 0.97 12.18 -20.17
N GLY A 96 2.08 11.81 -20.82
CA GLY A 96 2.35 10.42 -21.18
C GLY A 96 2.45 9.44 -20.00
N LYS A 97 2.72 9.93 -18.77
CA LYS A 97 2.69 9.13 -17.55
C LYS A 97 1.31 9.13 -16.89
N LYS A 98 0.59 10.24 -17.00
CA LYS A 98 -0.72 10.43 -16.38
C LYS A 98 -1.72 9.38 -16.86
N ASP A 99 -1.70 9.04 -18.14
CA ASP A 99 -2.64 8.06 -18.71
C ASP A 99 -2.46 6.67 -18.07
N GLY A 100 -1.22 6.18 -18.02
CA GLY A 100 -0.91 4.89 -17.39
C GLY A 100 -1.20 4.91 -15.89
N TYR A 101 -0.96 6.03 -15.23
CA TYR A 101 -1.28 6.20 -13.82
C TYR A 101 -2.79 6.14 -13.58
N GLN A 102 -3.59 6.90 -14.32
CA GLN A 102 -5.04 6.94 -14.16
C GLN A 102 -5.67 5.58 -14.47
N GLN A 103 -5.21 4.89 -15.51
CA GLN A 103 -5.71 3.55 -15.84
C GLN A 103 -5.48 2.54 -14.71
N ALA A 104 -4.31 2.57 -14.07
CA ALA A 104 -4.05 1.73 -12.91
C ALA A 104 -4.95 2.12 -11.73
N ILE A 105 -5.10 3.40 -11.43
CA ILE A 105 -5.96 3.87 -10.33
C ILE A 105 -7.42 3.43 -10.56
N ASP A 106 -7.96 3.65 -11.76
CA ASP A 106 -9.36 3.29 -12.08
C ASP A 106 -9.58 1.79 -11.95
N ARG A 107 -8.65 0.97 -12.46
CA ARG A 107 -8.66 -0.49 -12.29
C ARG A 107 -8.73 -0.87 -10.82
N TYR A 108 -7.89 -0.27 -9.97
CA TYR A 108 -7.84 -0.63 -8.55
C TYR A 108 -8.98 -0.04 -7.72
N ILE A 109 -9.58 1.07 -8.12
CA ILE A 109 -10.86 1.55 -7.55
C ILE A 109 -11.98 0.54 -7.85
N GLN A 110 -12.11 0.11 -9.11
CA GLN A 110 -13.12 -0.88 -9.52
C GLN A 110 -12.92 -2.20 -8.79
N MET A 111 -11.68 -2.70 -8.73
CA MET A 111 -11.38 -3.96 -8.06
C MET A 111 -11.60 -3.85 -6.54
N THR A 112 -11.21 -2.74 -5.92
CA THR A 112 -11.52 -2.50 -4.49
C THR A 112 -13.01 -2.47 -4.22
N THR A 113 -13.80 -1.91 -5.14
CA THR A 113 -15.27 -1.90 -5.07
C THR A 113 -15.86 -3.31 -5.17
N GLN A 114 -15.37 -4.12 -6.12
CA GLN A 114 -15.80 -5.50 -6.30
C GLN A 114 -15.44 -6.39 -5.10
N TYR A 115 -14.24 -6.20 -4.54
CA TYR A 115 -13.69 -7.00 -3.44
C TYR A 115 -13.75 -6.25 -2.10
N LYS A 116 -14.77 -5.40 -1.88
CA LYS A 116 -14.89 -4.56 -0.67
C LYS A 116 -14.85 -5.34 0.65
N ASN A 117 -15.30 -6.60 0.64
CA ASN A 117 -15.31 -7.49 1.80
C ASN A 117 -14.05 -8.38 1.90
N ASN A 118 -13.20 -8.40 0.86
CA ASN A 118 -12.00 -9.21 0.80
C ASN A 118 -10.85 -8.43 0.15
N LEU A 119 -10.31 -7.47 0.90
CA LEU A 119 -9.22 -6.61 0.43
C LEU A 119 -7.90 -7.37 0.23
N LEU A 120 -7.74 -8.57 0.80
CA LEU A 120 -6.57 -9.41 0.59
C LEU A 120 -6.40 -9.78 -0.90
N HIS A 121 -7.50 -10.05 -1.60
CA HIS A 121 -7.45 -10.29 -3.05
C HIS A 121 -6.90 -9.07 -3.80
N VAL A 122 -7.26 -7.86 -3.36
CA VAL A 122 -6.76 -6.62 -3.97
C VAL A 122 -5.25 -6.49 -3.77
N GLU A 123 -4.78 -6.77 -2.56
CA GLU A 123 -3.37 -6.71 -2.19
C GLU A 123 -2.51 -7.71 -2.97
N GLN A 124 -2.99 -8.96 -3.09
CA GLN A 124 -2.31 -10.00 -3.86
C GLN A 124 -2.18 -9.62 -5.33
N GLN A 125 -3.25 -9.08 -5.92
CA GLN A 125 -3.21 -8.64 -7.32
C GLN A 125 -2.25 -7.46 -7.52
N VAL A 126 -2.24 -6.45 -6.63
CA VAL A 126 -1.27 -5.34 -6.71
C VAL A 126 0.16 -5.86 -6.65
N ALA A 127 0.44 -6.81 -5.76
CA ALA A 127 1.77 -7.39 -5.63
C ALA A 127 2.21 -8.12 -6.92
N SER A 128 1.31 -8.91 -7.50
CA SER A 128 1.56 -9.63 -8.76
C SER A 128 1.74 -8.66 -9.96
N ASP A 129 0.89 -7.64 -10.06
CA ASP A 129 0.99 -6.62 -11.11
C ASP A 129 2.31 -5.82 -10.97
N LEU A 130 2.74 -5.51 -9.73
CA LEU A 130 4.03 -4.84 -9.47
C LEU A 130 5.22 -5.67 -9.88
N GLU A 131 5.22 -6.97 -9.59
CA GLU A 131 6.30 -7.87 -10.00
C GLU A 131 6.40 -7.94 -11.52
N THR A 132 5.27 -8.14 -12.19
CA THR A 132 5.17 -8.18 -13.65
C THR A 132 5.63 -6.85 -14.29
N CYS A 133 5.19 -5.72 -13.72
CA CYS A 133 5.55 -4.41 -14.21
C CYS A 133 7.03 -4.10 -13.95
N SER A 134 7.57 -4.49 -12.79
CA SER A 134 8.99 -4.33 -12.46
C SER A 134 9.90 -5.07 -13.42
N GLN A 135 9.49 -6.24 -13.92
CA GLN A 135 10.25 -6.96 -14.94
C GLN A 135 10.29 -6.18 -16.27
N LYS A 136 9.18 -5.54 -16.66
CA LYS A 136 9.10 -4.66 -17.83
C LYS A 136 9.90 -3.36 -17.65
N MET A 137 10.04 -2.87 -16.42
CA MET A 137 10.89 -1.73 -16.08
C MET A 137 12.39 -1.98 -16.24
N ASN A 138 12.84 -3.23 -16.40
CA ASN A 138 14.25 -3.53 -16.63
C ASN A 138 14.68 -3.41 -18.11
N THR A 139 13.81 -2.86 -18.98
CA THR A 139 14.08 -2.67 -20.40
C THR A 139 14.75 -1.31 -20.67
N ILE A 140 15.57 -1.23 -21.72
CA ILE A 140 16.44 -0.06 -22.02
C ILE A 140 15.64 1.22 -22.32
N THR A 141 14.43 1.09 -22.87
CA THR A 141 13.56 2.24 -23.20
C THR A 141 12.20 2.03 -22.54
N ILE A 142 11.97 2.73 -21.44
CA ILE A 142 10.69 2.72 -20.73
C ILE A 142 9.83 3.86 -21.28
N ASP A 143 8.66 3.53 -21.80
CA ASP A 143 7.69 4.53 -22.18
C ASP A 143 7.04 5.19 -20.95
N GLY A 144 6.56 6.43 -21.13
CA GLY A 144 5.95 7.18 -20.05
C GLY A 144 4.73 6.48 -19.44
N TYR A 145 3.94 5.79 -20.27
CA TYR A 145 2.73 5.12 -19.82
C TYR A 145 3.06 3.97 -18.87
N THR A 146 4.03 3.11 -19.22
CA THR A 146 4.46 2.00 -18.36
C THR A 146 5.07 2.53 -17.05
N GLN A 147 5.84 3.62 -17.11
CA GLN A 147 6.35 4.26 -15.91
C GLN A 147 5.22 4.80 -15.02
N GLY A 148 4.21 5.43 -15.62
CA GLY A 148 3.05 5.96 -14.89
C GLY A 148 2.19 4.87 -14.25
N TYR A 149 1.99 3.76 -14.97
CA TYR A 149 1.30 2.59 -14.46
C TYR A 149 2.03 2.01 -13.24
N TYR A 150 3.36 1.86 -13.31
CA TYR A 150 4.18 1.40 -12.20
C TYR A 150 4.12 2.35 -10.97
N ASP A 151 4.20 3.66 -11.21
CA ASP A 151 4.09 4.67 -10.15
C ASP A 151 2.72 4.56 -9.43
N ALA A 152 1.63 4.34 -10.17
CA ALA A 152 0.29 4.15 -9.62
C ALA A 152 0.19 2.85 -8.81
N LEU A 153 0.70 1.73 -9.31
CA LEU A 153 0.72 0.47 -8.55
C LEU A 153 1.44 0.62 -7.20
N THR A 154 2.54 1.37 -7.19
CA THR A 154 3.29 1.68 -5.96
C THR A 154 2.44 2.52 -4.99
N MET A 155 1.67 3.48 -5.51
CA MET A 155 0.72 4.26 -4.71
C MET A 155 -0.40 3.38 -4.14
N VAL A 156 -1.02 2.52 -4.95
CA VAL A 156 -2.09 1.62 -4.50
C VAL A 156 -1.57 0.71 -3.39
N LYS A 157 -0.38 0.11 -3.55
CA LYS A 157 0.25 -0.70 -2.50
C LYS A 157 0.44 0.08 -1.20
N LYS A 158 0.90 1.34 -1.29
CA LYS A 158 1.06 2.22 -0.13
C LYS A 158 -0.28 2.51 0.56
N VAL A 159 -1.32 2.81 -0.21
CA VAL A 159 -2.68 3.07 0.33
C VAL A 159 -3.23 1.84 1.03
N LEU A 160 -3.11 0.66 0.44
CA LEU A 160 -3.53 -0.61 1.04
C LEU A 160 -2.81 -0.85 2.37
N HIS A 161 -1.50 -0.68 2.41
CA HIS A 161 -0.71 -0.81 3.64
C HIS A 161 -1.10 0.21 4.71
N ASN A 162 -1.22 1.49 4.34
CA ASN A 162 -1.65 2.55 5.26
C ASN A 162 -3.04 2.29 5.85
N SER A 163 -3.95 1.69 5.08
CA SER A 163 -5.27 1.31 5.59
C SER A 163 -5.20 0.23 6.67
N LYS A 164 -4.27 -0.73 6.56
CA LYS A 164 -4.02 -1.72 7.63
C LYS A 164 -3.52 -1.02 8.90
N LEU A 165 -2.51 -0.16 8.76
CA LEU A 165 -1.92 0.56 9.89
C LEU A 165 -2.94 1.46 10.61
N ALA A 166 -3.78 2.17 9.86
CA ALA A 166 -4.83 3.00 10.44
C ALA A 166 -5.80 2.15 11.28
N ARG A 167 -6.26 1.01 10.73
CA ARG A 167 -7.18 0.13 11.45
C ARG A 167 -6.56 -0.48 12.70
N LEU A 168 -5.29 -0.87 12.65
CA LEU A 168 -4.58 -1.41 13.81
C LEU A 168 -4.39 -0.36 14.91
N ARG A 169 -4.16 0.91 14.54
CA ARG A 169 -4.09 2.02 15.51
C ARG A 169 -5.43 2.25 16.22
N GLU A 170 -6.54 2.20 15.48
CA GLU A 170 -7.88 2.31 16.06
C GLU A 170 -8.15 1.17 17.06
N LEU A 171 -7.89 -0.07 16.66
CA LEU A 171 -8.06 -1.24 17.53
C LEU A 171 -7.17 -1.14 18.78
N SER A 172 -5.90 -0.73 18.63
CA SER A 172 -4.99 -0.52 19.77
C SER A 172 -5.46 0.58 20.73
N ASN A 173 -6.15 1.61 20.25
CA ASN A 173 -6.65 2.69 21.10
C ASN A 173 -7.91 2.29 21.87
N ASN A 174 -8.75 1.44 21.28
CA ASN A 174 -9.96 0.91 21.92
C ASN A 174 -9.67 -0.16 22.99
N LEU A 175 -8.42 -0.65 23.06
CA LEU A 175 -7.96 -1.64 24.04
C LEU A 175 -7.32 -0.99 25.29
N LYS A 176 -7.37 0.34 25.41
CA LYS A 176 -6.97 1.10 26.60
C LYS A 176 -8.20 1.49 27.42
#